data_AF-A0A9P9FR52-F1
#
_entry.id   AF-A0A9P9FR52-F1
#
_cell.length_a   1.000
_cell.length_b   1.000
_cell.length_c   1.000
_cell.angle_alpha   90.00
_cell.angle_beta   90.00
_cell.angle_gamma   90.00
#
_symmetry.space_group_name_H-M   'P 1'
#
loop_
_entity.id
_entity.type
_entity.pdbx_description
1 polymer ?
#
loop_
_entity_poly.entity_id
_entity_poly.type
_entity_poly.pdbx_seq_one_letter_code
_entity_poly.pdbx_strand_id
1 'polypeptide(L)'
;MRRTASADVQTEDRRKVYCKRLSEKLMTPEMNVIPDSENPLQSIFFFSISHLNLRMRLTIRPQLDQPLGRHATIAFERIVYLYPIFGILAAFLGSLSLSVLTSHDFHRGMPTAFLQAAAFSLTSTIVASVAVICFASMLLFMFKGYQRPTMEELVIGSTPLLLLDITIIKFLLGLNCWYAHRYSQSSSVVLAAETVLVLVLMVVIAGWIWRRWCTKSEPYEPNDKPIANSQNE
;
A
#
# COMPACT_ATOMS: atom_id res chain seq x y z
N MET A 1 -31.73 -43.96 57.41
CA MET A 1 -32.49 -43.11 56.45
C MET A 1 -31.54 -42.68 55.34
N ARG A 2 -31.68 -43.31 54.16
CA ARG A 2 -30.99 -42.99 52.90
C ARG A 2 -31.89 -42.08 52.08
N ARG A 3 -31.37 -40.99 51.51
CA ARG A 3 -31.83 -40.33 50.25
C ARG A 3 -31.14 -38.97 50.10
N THR A 4 -29.93 -38.92 49.54
CA THR A 4 -29.34 -37.67 48.99
C THR A 4 -28.45 -37.86 47.75
N ALA A 5 -28.26 -39.09 47.24
CA ALA A 5 -27.32 -39.36 46.15
C ALA A 5 -27.92 -39.31 44.73
N SER A 6 -29.17 -38.86 44.55
CA SER A 6 -29.88 -38.96 43.26
C SER A 6 -29.91 -37.67 42.44
N ALA A 7 -29.43 -36.54 42.96
CA ALA A 7 -29.50 -35.26 42.26
C ALA A 7 -28.23 -34.94 41.43
N ASP A 8 -27.06 -35.40 41.86
CA ASP A 8 -25.78 -35.10 41.18
C ASP A 8 -25.53 -35.93 39.92
N VAL A 9 -26.06 -37.15 39.85
CA VAL A 9 -25.88 -38.00 38.65
C VAL A 9 -26.67 -37.44 37.45
N GLN A 10 -27.74 -36.68 37.69
CA GLN A 10 -28.62 -36.18 36.64
C GLN A 10 -28.14 -34.85 36.02
N THR A 11 -27.28 -34.11 36.71
CA THR A 11 -26.69 -32.85 36.22
C THR A 11 -25.43 -33.09 35.37
N GLU A 12 -24.66 -34.12 35.70
CA GLU A 12 -23.47 -34.57 34.93
C GLU A 12 -23.85 -35.01 33.50
N ASP A 13 -24.97 -35.75 33.37
CA ASP A 13 -25.40 -36.32 32.09
C ASP A 13 -25.94 -35.24 31.13
N ARG A 14 -26.58 -34.19 31.66
CA ARG A 14 -27.01 -33.05 30.84
C ARG A 14 -25.82 -32.27 30.26
N ARG A 15 -24.70 -32.12 31.00
CA ARG A 15 -23.51 -31.42 30.47
C ARG A 15 -22.90 -32.14 29.27
N LYS A 16 -22.88 -33.48 29.29
CA LYS A 16 -22.35 -34.28 28.16
C LYS A 16 -23.20 -34.15 26.90
N VAL A 17 -24.53 -34.06 27.06
CA VAL A 17 -25.46 -33.84 25.94
C VAL A 17 -25.32 -32.43 25.34
N TYR A 18 -25.03 -31.41 26.18
CA TYR A 18 -24.79 -30.05 25.68
C TYR A 18 -23.44 -29.91 24.96
N CYS A 19 -22.36 -30.52 25.48
CA CYS A 19 -21.06 -30.47 24.79
C CYS A 19 -21.07 -31.21 23.45
N LYS A 20 -21.82 -32.33 23.33
CA LYS A 20 -21.94 -33.05 22.06
C LYS A 20 -22.69 -32.25 20.99
N ARG A 21 -23.77 -31.54 21.38
CA ARG A 21 -24.54 -30.67 20.46
C ARG A 21 -23.80 -29.39 20.08
N LEU A 22 -22.93 -28.86 20.95
CA LEU A 22 -22.10 -27.70 20.63
C LEU A 22 -20.95 -28.05 19.67
N SER A 23 -20.41 -29.26 19.78
CA SER A 23 -19.40 -29.80 18.85
C SER A 23 -19.98 -30.04 17.45
N GLU A 24 -21.17 -30.64 17.33
CA GLU A 24 -21.83 -30.82 16.02
C GLU A 24 -22.23 -29.51 15.35
N LYS A 25 -22.56 -28.46 16.12
CA LYS A 25 -22.87 -27.13 15.55
C LYS A 25 -21.65 -26.31 15.13
N LEU A 26 -20.46 -26.64 15.64
CA LEU A 26 -19.21 -25.97 15.21
C LEU A 26 -18.54 -26.63 14.00
N MET A 27 -19.02 -27.80 13.56
CA MET A 27 -18.35 -28.62 12.53
C MET A 27 -19.07 -28.69 11.18
N THR A 28 -20.06 -27.82 10.96
CA THR A 28 -20.58 -27.55 9.61
C THR A 28 -20.39 -26.07 9.29
N PRO A 29 -19.22 -25.67 8.75
CA PRO A 29 -19.18 -24.48 7.93
C PRO A 29 -19.96 -24.82 6.65
N GLU A 30 -21.27 -24.55 6.66
CA GLU A 30 -21.98 -24.15 5.45
C GLU A 30 -21.34 -22.84 5.01
N MET A 31 -20.15 -22.98 4.42
CA MET A 31 -19.50 -21.99 3.61
C MET A 31 -20.35 -21.93 2.34
N ASN A 32 -21.47 -21.23 2.48
CA ASN A 32 -22.19 -20.67 1.36
C ASN A 32 -21.20 -19.71 0.71
N VAL A 33 -20.40 -20.26 -0.20
CA VAL A 33 -19.54 -19.53 -1.11
C VAL A 33 -20.50 -18.72 -1.97
N ILE A 34 -20.84 -17.54 -1.46
CA ILE A 34 -21.24 -16.42 -2.28
C ILE A 34 -20.13 -16.35 -3.33
N PRO A 35 -20.43 -16.58 -4.63
CA PRO A 35 -19.41 -16.43 -5.65
C PRO A 35 -18.86 -15.02 -5.47
N ASP A 36 -17.55 -14.95 -5.20
CA ASP A 36 -16.78 -13.72 -5.26
C ASP A 36 -17.16 -13.08 -6.60
N SER A 37 -18.04 -12.08 -6.52
CA SER A 37 -18.20 -11.08 -7.55
C SER A 37 -16.87 -10.37 -7.56
N GLU A 38 -15.91 -10.97 -8.28
CA GLU A 38 -14.63 -10.39 -8.65
C GLU A 38 -14.94 -8.97 -9.08
N ASN A 39 -14.68 -8.02 -8.19
CA ASN A 39 -14.93 -6.62 -8.48
C ASN A 39 -14.03 -6.31 -9.69
N PRO A 40 -14.60 -6.05 -10.89
CA PRO A 40 -13.79 -5.88 -12.09
C PRO A 40 -12.81 -4.71 -11.94
N LEU A 41 -13.11 -3.79 -11.02
CA LEU A 41 -12.22 -2.70 -10.62
C LEU A 41 -10.90 -3.18 -9.99
N GLN A 42 -10.88 -4.22 -9.15
CA GLN A 42 -9.61 -4.71 -8.59
C GLN A 42 -8.71 -5.33 -9.65
N SER A 43 -9.30 -6.12 -10.56
CA SER A 43 -8.59 -6.68 -11.73
C SER A 43 -8.04 -5.57 -12.62
N ILE A 44 -8.84 -4.53 -12.93
CA ILE A 44 -8.41 -3.41 -13.77
C ILE A 44 -7.30 -2.60 -13.11
N PHE A 45 -7.32 -2.38 -11.79
CA PHE A 45 -6.24 -1.66 -11.09
C PHE A 45 -4.93 -2.46 -11.06
N PHE A 46 -4.97 -3.76 -10.78
CA PHE A 46 -3.78 -4.62 -10.83
C PHE A 46 -3.26 -4.77 -12.27
N PHE A 47 -4.14 -4.89 -13.25
CA PHE A 47 -3.76 -5.01 -14.66
C PHE A 47 -3.18 -3.69 -15.19
N SER A 48 -3.72 -2.53 -14.80
CA SER A 48 -3.22 -1.23 -15.24
C SER A 48 -1.86 -0.88 -14.59
N ILE A 49 -1.68 -1.16 -13.30
CA ILE A 49 -0.39 -0.94 -12.62
C ILE A 49 0.68 -1.93 -13.16
N SER A 50 0.33 -3.19 -13.38
CA SER A 50 1.22 -4.17 -14.01
C SER A 50 1.54 -3.83 -15.46
N HIS A 51 0.57 -3.34 -16.24
CA HIS A 51 0.77 -2.98 -17.65
C HIS A 51 1.55 -1.67 -17.79
N LEU A 52 1.44 -0.72 -16.84
CA LEU A 52 2.30 0.46 -16.77
C LEU A 52 3.74 0.09 -16.39
N ASN A 53 3.92 -0.81 -15.42
CA ASN A 53 5.23 -1.37 -15.06
C ASN A 53 5.86 -2.19 -16.22
N LEU A 54 5.05 -2.94 -16.97
CA LEU A 54 5.51 -3.77 -18.08
C LEU A 54 5.89 -2.93 -19.31
N ARG A 55 5.10 -1.89 -19.64
CA ARG A 55 5.45 -0.93 -20.72
C ARG A 55 6.69 -0.10 -20.37
N MET A 56 6.84 0.26 -19.10
CA MET A 56 8.04 0.96 -18.63
C MET A 56 9.27 0.03 -18.69
N ARG A 57 9.14 -1.26 -18.35
CA ARG A 57 10.22 -2.26 -18.52
C ARG A 57 10.60 -2.54 -19.98
N LEU A 58 9.67 -2.47 -20.93
CA LEU A 58 9.95 -2.82 -22.33
C LEU A 58 10.63 -1.71 -23.14
N THR A 59 10.57 -0.46 -22.67
CA THR A 59 11.19 0.68 -23.39
C THR A 59 12.58 1.04 -22.87
N ILE A 60 13.00 0.51 -21.71
CA ILE A 60 14.25 0.90 -20.99
C ILE A 60 15.39 -0.14 -21.16
N ARG A 61 15.17 -1.24 -21.88
CA ARG A 61 16.20 -2.31 -22.01
C ARG A 61 17.57 -1.90 -22.58
N PRO A 62 17.75 -0.90 -23.48
CA PRO A 62 19.10 -0.59 -23.97
C PRO A 62 19.91 0.36 -23.06
N GLN A 63 19.36 0.84 -21.94
CA GLN A 63 19.99 1.82 -21.03
C GLN A 63 20.36 1.25 -19.65
N LEU A 64 20.16 -0.05 -19.45
CA LEU A 64 20.08 -0.69 -18.14
C LEU A 64 21.44 -0.95 -17.47
N ASP A 65 22.49 -1.12 -18.29
CA ASP A 65 23.85 -1.39 -17.83
C ASP A 65 24.72 -0.12 -17.70
N GLN A 66 24.16 1.06 -17.98
CA GLN A 66 24.94 2.30 -17.87
C GLN A 66 25.08 2.73 -16.40
N PRO A 67 26.31 3.05 -15.95
CA PRO A 67 26.52 3.60 -14.61
C PRO A 67 25.71 4.90 -14.47
N LEU A 68 25.01 5.05 -13.34
CA LEU A 68 24.20 6.23 -13.07
C LEU A 68 25.03 7.51 -13.21
N GLY A 69 24.56 8.44 -14.03
CA GLY A 69 25.10 9.79 -14.08
C GLY A 69 25.04 10.45 -12.69
N ARG A 70 26.00 11.34 -12.40
CA ARG A 70 26.20 12.00 -11.09
C ARG A 70 24.92 12.55 -10.44
N HIS A 71 23.99 13.06 -11.25
CA HIS A 71 22.70 13.59 -10.77
C HIS A 71 21.74 12.51 -10.28
N ALA A 72 21.72 11.34 -10.90
CA ALA A 72 20.86 10.23 -10.51
C ALA A 72 21.37 9.56 -9.23
N THR A 73 22.69 9.50 -9.02
CA THR A 73 23.31 9.00 -7.78
C THR A 73 22.89 9.85 -6.58
N ILE A 74 22.91 11.19 -6.72
CA ILE A 74 22.45 12.12 -5.67
C ILE A 74 20.95 11.96 -5.39
N ALA A 75 20.14 11.75 -6.43
CA ALA A 75 18.71 11.51 -6.26
C ALA A 75 18.43 10.20 -5.52
N PHE A 76 19.17 9.14 -5.84
CA PHE A 76 19.09 7.85 -5.17
C PHE A 76 19.42 7.93 -3.68
N GLU A 77 20.53 8.59 -3.33
CA GLU A 77 20.93 8.79 -1.93
C GLU A 77 19.85 9.54 -1.13
N ARG A 78 19.24 10.57 -1.74
CA ARG A 78 18.12 11.30 -1.13
C ARG A 78 16.88 10.42 -0.93
N ILE A 79 16.55 9.56 -1.90
CA ILE A 79 15.41 8.64 -1.80
C ILE A 79 15.62 7.65 -0.65
N VAL A 80 16.82 7.06 -0.54
CA VAL A 80 17.17 6.12 0.53
C VAL A 80 17.10 6.80 1.90
N TYR A 81 17.56 8.05 2.02
CA TYR A 81 17.41 8.84 3.25
C TYR A 81 15.94 9.09 3.62
N LEU A 82 15.03 9.13 2.64
CA LEU A 82 13.61 9.41 2.84
C LEU A 82 12.78 8.17 3.23
N TYR A 83 13.32 6.95 3.13
CA TYR A 83 12.59 5.72 3.47
C TYR A 83 12.00 5.68 4.90
N PRO A 84 12.69 6.14 5.96
CA PRO A 84 12.11 6.23 7.29
C PRO A 84 10.88 7.14 7.32
N ILE A 85 10.90 8.25 6.55
CA ILE A 85 9.78 9.19 6.46
C ILE A 85 8.59 8.53 5.75
N PHE A 86 8.84 7.75 4.67
CA PHE A 86 7.78 6.98 4.03
C PHE A 86 7.13 5.98 4.98
N GLY A 87 7.93 5.32 5.84
CA GLY A 87 7.43 4.45 6.89
C GLY A 87 6.52 5.17 7.88
N ILE A 88 6.92 6.36 8.35
CA ILE A 88 6.13 7.19 9.27
C ILE A 88 4.82 7.64 8.61
N LEU A 89 4.87 8.11 7.35
CA LEU A 89 3.69 8.51 6.60
C LEU A 89 2.72 7.34 6.39
N ALA A 90 3.23 6.18 5.99
CA ALA A 90 2.43 4.97 5.82
C ALA A 90 1.77 4.54 7.14
N ALA A 91 2.51 4.57 8.25
CA ALA A 91 1.98 4.28 9.57
C ALA A 91 0.86 5.26 9.96
N PHE A 92 1.07 6.56 9.74
CA PHE A 92 0.07 7.59 9.98
C PHE A 92 -1.20 7.38 9.15
N LEU A 93 -1.08 7.08 7.85
CA LEU A 93 -2.23 6.74 7.01
C LEU A 93 -2.97 5.49 7.50
N GLY A 94 -2.23 4.46 7.92
CA GLY A 94 -2.81 3.24 8.48
C GLY A 94 -3.58 3.53 9.76
N SER A 95 -3.02 4.34 10.66
CA SER A 95 -3.67 4.79 11.89
C SER A 95 -4.93 5.62 11.61
N LEU A 96 -4.88 6.57 10.67
CA LEU A 96 -6.06 7.35 10.28
C LEU A 96 -7.17 6.45 9.72
N SER A 97 -6.81 5.50 8.86
CA SER A 97 -7.77 4.54 8.31
C SER A 97 -8.43 3.71 9.42
N LEU A 98 -7.64 3.23 10.38
CA LEU A 98 -8.13 2.49 11.54
C LEU A 98 -9.02 3.37 12.44
N SER A 99 -8.66 4.63 12.68
CA SER A 99 -9.48 5.58 13.43
C SER A 99 -10.83 5.84 12.77
N VAL A 100 -10.89 5.95 11.45
CA VAL A 100 -12.16 6.10 10.72
C VAL A 100 -13.00 4.83 10.82
N LEU A 101 -12.40 3.65 10.61
CA LEU A 101 -13.08 2.36 10.72
C LEU A 101 -13.63 2.09 12.12
N THR A 102 -12.88 2.44 13.16
CA THR A 102 -13.29 2.22 14.56
C THR A 102 -14.26 3.28 15.06
N SER A 103 -14.46 4.37 14.32
CA SER A 103 -15.40 5.41 14.70
C SER A 103 -16.82 4.86 14.78
N HIS A 104 -17.54 5.23 15.85
CA HIS A 104 -18.95 4.90 16.00
C HIS A 104 -19.78 5.48 14.84
N ASP A 105 -19.35 6.61 14.26
CA ASP A 105 -20.06 7.24 13.15
C ASP A 105 -19.96 6.44 11.85
N PHE A 106 -18.98 5.56 11.71
CA PHE A 106 -18.86 4.67 10.56
C PHE A 106 -19.93 3.57 10.56
N HIS A 107 -20.38 3.15 11.75
CA HIS A 107 -21.37 2.09 11.94
C HIS A 107 -22.80 2.62 12.06
N ARG A 108 -22.99 3.94 12.05
CA ARG A 108 -24.32 4.57 12.14
C ARG A 108 -24.97 4.65 10.76
N GLY A 109 -25.93 3.76 10.51
CA GLY A 109 -26.78 3.80 9.32
C GLY A 109 -27.16 2.41 8.83
N MET A 110 -28.01 2.34 7.80
CA MET A 110 -28.23 1.10 7.08
C MET A 110 -27.02 0.79 6.19
N PRO A 111 -26.60 -0.48 6.07
CA PRO A 111 -25.49 -0.85 5.19
C PRO A 111 -25.85 -0.50 3.75
N THR A 112 -25.01 0.33 3.11
CA THR A 112 -25.12 0.67 1.70
C THR A 112 -23.88 0.21 0.94
N ALA A 113 -24.00 0.07 -0.38
CA ALA A 113 -22.87 -0.29 -1.24
C ALA A 113 -21.68 0.68 -1.07
N PHE A 114 -21.94 1.98 -0.86
CA PHE A 114 -20.90 2.98 -0.62
C PHE A 114 -20.18 2.77 0.72
N LEU A 115 -20.92 2.41 1.77
CA LEU A 115 -20.32 2.13 3.08
C LEU A 115 -19.46 0.86 3.05
N GLN A 116 -19.91 -0.18 2.34
CA GLN A 116 -19.13 -1.41 2.14
C GLN A 116 -17.86 -1.14 1.33
N ALA A 117 -17.94 -0.36 0.24
CA ALA A 117 -16.78 0.05 -0.54
C ALA A 117 -15.79 0.88 0.29
N ALA A 118 -16.30 1.79 1.14
CA ALA A 118 -15.48 2.55 2.08
C ALA A 118 -14.74 1.64 3.06
N ALA A 119 -15.44 0.70 3.69
CA ALA A 119 -14.87 -0.24 4.66
C ALA A 119 -13.76 -1.08 4.03
N PHE A 120 -14.01 -1.59 2.82
CA PHE A 120 -13.05 -2.37 2.07
C PHE A 120 -11.80 -1.56 1.69
N SER A 121 -12.00 -0.32 1.19
CA SER A 121 -10.88 0.55 0.79
C SER A 121 -10.03 0.96 2.00
N LEU A 122 -10.66 1.30 3.12
CA LEU A 122 -9.96 1.63 4.37
C LEU A 122 -9.19 0.43 4.93
N THR A 123 -9.79 -0.76 4.93
CA THR A 123 -9.11 -1.99 5.37
C THR A 123 -7.92 -2.33 4.46
N SER A 124 -8.10 -2.20 3.14
CA SER A 124 -7.01 -2.38 2.17
C SER A 124 -5.90 -1.34 2.36
N THR A 125 -6.23 -0.12 2.78
CA THR A 125 -5.25 0.93 3.11
C THR A 125 -4.38 0.52 4.29
N ILE A 126 -4.95 -0.05 5.36
CA ILE A 126 -4.19 -0.52 6.53
C ILE A 126 -3.17 -1.58 6.10
N VAL A 127 -3.62 -2.57 5.32
CA VAL A 127 -2.73 -3.65 4.83
C VAL A 127 -1.65 -3.08 3.90
N ALA A 128 -2.00 -2.15 3.01
CA ALA A 128 -1.05 -1.51 2.12
C ALA A 128 0.00 -0.67 2.87
N SER A 129 -0.41 0.07 3.91
CA SER A 129 0.50 0.80 4.80
C SER A 129 1.54 -0.11 5.46
N VAL A 130 1.11 -1.28 5.99
CA VAL A 130 2.04 -2.26 6.56
C VAL A 130 3.01 -2.77 5.49
N ALA A 131 2.52 -3.08 4.29
CA ALA A 131 3.37 -3.49 3.19
C ALA A 131 4.42 -2.42 2.83
N VAL A 132 4.02 -1.14 2.75
CA VAL A 132 4.95 -0.02 2.49
C VAL A 132 6.06 0.02 3.55
N ILE A 133 5.71 -0.10 4.84
CA ILE A 133 6.69 -0.09 5.94
C ILE A 133 7.65 -1.28 5.81
N CYS A 134 7.14 -2.47 5.52
CA CYS A 134 7.96 -3.66 5.29
C CYS A 134 8.90 -3.48 4.09
N PHE A 135 8.40 -3.01 2.95
CA PHE A 135 9.24 -2.79 1.77
C PHE A 135 10.29 -1.68 1.98
N ALA A 136 9.90 -0.55 2.57
CA ALA A 136 10.80 0.54 2.88
C ALA A 136 11.93 0.09 3.83
N SER A 137 11.60 -0.69 4.87
CA SER A 137 12.60 -1.23 5.80
C SER A 137 13.50 -2.28 5.14
N MET A 138 12.96 -3.22 4.38
CA MET A 138 13.76 -4.21 3.64
C MET A 138 14.74 -3.55 2.66
N LEU A 139 14.28 -2.56 1.90
CA LEU A 139 15.12 -1.83 0.96
C LEU A 139 16.16 -0.95 1.68
N LEU A 140 15.81 -0.36 2.83
CA LEU A 140 16.77 0.38 3.65
C LEU A 140 17.94 -0.52 4.10
N PHE A 141 17.65 -1.76 4.50
CA PHE A 141 18.69 -2.73 4.85
C PHE A 141 19.51 -3.18 3.64
N MET A 142 18.86 -3.41 2.50
CA MET A 142 19.51 -3.87 1.28
C MET A 142 20.50 -2.84 0.71
N PHE A 143 20.16 -1.56 0.75
CA PHE A 143 21.00 -0.49 0.20
C PHE A 143 22.04 0.07 1.18
N LYS A 144 22.07 -0.41 2.43
CA LYS A 144 23.02 0.04 3.45
C LYS A 144 24.43 -0.52 3.14
N GLY A 145 25.19 0.23 2.35
CA GLY A 145 26.57 -0.12 1.95
C GLY A 145 26.80 -0.22 0.44
N TYR A 146 25.81 0.13 -0.39
CA TYR A 146 25.92 0.04 -1.85
C TYR A 146 26.71 1.23 -2.43
N GLN A 147 27.84 0.98 -3.12
CA GLN A 147 28.74 2.03 -3.62
C GLN A 147 28.50 2.45 -5.07
N ARG A 148 27.73 1.69 -5.87
CA ARG A 148 27.45 2.02 -7.29
C ARG A 148 26.01 1.64 -7.67
N PRO A 149 25.03 2.55 -7.53
CA PRO A 149 23.66 2.25 -7.91
C PRO A 149 23.52 2.17 -9.44
N THR A 150 22.79 1.16 -9.92
CA THR A 150 22.38 1.01 -11.34
C THR A 150 20.97 1.58 -11.59
N MET A 151 20.58 1.78 -12.86
CA MET A 151 19.25 2.32 -13.19
C MET A 151 18.13 1.38 -12.75
N GLU A 152 18.38 0.06 -12.75
CA GLU A 152 17.44 -0.93 -12.20
C GLU A 152 17.20 -0.72 -10.71
N GLU A 153 18.28 -0.49 -9.96
CA GLU A 153 18.21 -0.28 -8.52
C GLU A 153 17.52 1.04 -8.16
N LEU A 154 17.65 2.06 -9.00
CA LEU A 154 16.87 3.29 -8.86
C LEU A 154 15.37 3.03 -9.03
N VAL A 155 14.97 2.23 -10.03
CA VAL A 155 13.57 1.84 -10.22
C VAL A 155 13.08 1.01 -9.03
N ILE A 156 13.88 0.03 -8.58
CA ILE A 156 13.54 -0.80 -7.41
C ILE A 156 13.43 0.07 -6.15
N GLY A 157 14.34 1.03 -5.95
CA GLY A 157 14.31 1.98 -4.83
C GLY A 157 13.13 2.96 -4.87
N SER A 158 12.56 3.21 -6.05
CA SER A 158 11.34 4.01 -6.18
C SER A 158 10.05 3.24 -5.83
N THR A 159 10.10 1.91 -5.75
CA THR A 159 8.94 1.05 -5.42
C THR A 159 8.18 1.47 -4.16
N PRO A 160 8.81 1.71 -2.98
CA PRO A 160 8.11 2.10 -1.77
C PRO A 160 7.40 3.45 -1.91
N LEU A 161 7.93 4.37 -2.72
CA LEU A 161 7.28 5.65 -3.02
C LEU A 161 6.00 5.42 -3.82
N LEU A 162 6.05 4.60 -4.88
CA LEU A 162 4.86 4.25 -5.67
C LEU A 162 3.80 3.52 -4.85
N LEU A 163 4.23 2.61 -3.96
CA LEU A 163 3.33 1.92 -3.05
C LEU A 163 2.65 2.88 -2.07
N LEU A 164 3.38 3.89 -1.59
CA LEU A 164 2.84 4.93 -0.72
C LEU A 164 1.77 5.75 -1.45
N ASP A 165 2.04 6.15 -2.70
CA ASP A 165 1.07 6.88 -3.54
C ASP A 165 -0.23 6.09 -3.74
N ILE A 166 -0.13 4.79 -4.04
CA ILE A 166 -1.29 3.89 -4.15
C ILE A 166 -2.06 3.83 -2.83
N THR A 167 -1.36 3.80 -1.71
CA THR A 167 -1.97 3.76 -0.37
C THR A 167 -2.75 5.03 -0.08
N ILE A 168 -2.22 6.20 -0.44
CA ILE A 168 -2.91 7.49 -0.34
C ILE A 168 -4.19 7.49 -1.20
N ILE A 169 -4.11 7.02 -2.44
CA ILE A 169 -5.28 6.94 -3.34
C ILE A 169 -6.38 6.07 -2.73
N LYS A 170 -6.04 4.89 -2.19
CA LYS A 170 -7.00 3.99 -1.53
C LYS A 170 -7.65 4.63 -0.30
N PHE A 171 -6.86 5.33 0.50
CA PHE A 171 -7.36 6.06 1.66
C PHE A 171 -8.39 7.12 1.24
N LEU A 172 -8.03 7.97 0.28
CA LEU A 172 -8.91 9.02 -0.23
C LEU A 172 -10.19 8.47 -0.86
N LEU A 173 -10.09 7.36 -1.60
CA LEU A 173 -11.27 6.71 -2.18
C LEU A 173 -12.21 6.20 -1.07
N GLY A 174 -11.67 5.55 -0.04
CA GLY A 174 -12.45 5.09 1.11
C GLY A 174 -13.13 6.23 1.85
N LEU A 175 -12.42 7.34 2.04
CA LEU A 175 -12.93 8.53 2.71
C LEU A 175 -14.01 9.22 1.88
N ASN A 176 -13.84 9.34 0.57
CA ASN A 176 -14.86 9.86 -0.35
C ASN A 176 -16.14 9.00 -0.34
N CYS A 177 -16.01 7.67 -0.39
CA CYS A 177 -17.17 6.77 -0.32
C CYS A 177 -17.92 6.89 1.01
N TRP A 178 -17.19 7.01 2.13
CA TRP A 178 -17.79 7.24 3.43
C TRP A 178 -18.49 8.60 3.51
N TYR A 179 -17.86 9.65 2.99
CA TYR A 179 -18.41 11.00 2.99
C TYR A 179 -19.67 11.12 2.11
N ALA A 180 -19.66 10.46 0.95
CA ALA A 180 -20.81 10.40 0.04
C ALA A 180 -22.01 9.66 0.65
N HIS A 181 -21.77 8.69 1.53
CA HIS A 181 -22.85 8.02 2.27
C HIS A 181 -23.45 8.92 3.36
N ARG A 182 -22.62 9.73 4.04
CA ARG A 182 -23.01 10.44 5.25
C ARG A 182 -23.58 11.84 5.03
N TYR A 183 -23.03 12.58 4.07
CA TYR A 183 -23.31 14.01 3.86
C TYR A 183 -24.18 14.27 2.62
N SER A 184 -24.76 15.47 2.55
CA SER A 184 -25.53 15.90 1.37
C SER A 184 -24.68 15.88 0.11
N GLN A 185 -25.33 15.60 -1.03
CA GLN A 185 -24.67 15.47 -2.33
C GLN A 185 -23.78 16.67 -2.69
N SER A 186 -24.14 17.88 -2.25
CA SER A 186 -23.34 19.09 -2.47
C SER A 186 -21.96 19.03 -1.82
N SER A 187 -21.86 18.60 -0.56
CA SER A 187 -20.59 18.57 0.18
C SER A 187 -19.69 17.41 -0.25
N SER A 188 -20.29 16.28 -0.62
CA SER A 188 -19.52 15.13 -1.12
C SER A 188 -18.91 15.38 -2.49
N VAL A 189 -19.59 16.15 -3.36
CA VAL A 189 -19.05 16.55 -4.66
C VAL A 189 -17.86 17.48 -4.53
N VAL A 190 -17.87 18.41 -3.56
CA VAL A 190 -16.72 19.31 -3.31
C VAL A 190 -15.50 18.52 -2.88
N LEU A 191 -15.65 17.58 -1.93
CA LEU A 191 -14.56 16.72 -1.49
C LEU A 191 -14.03 15.81 -2.62
N ALA A 192 -14.93 15.23 -3.41
CA ALA A 192 -14.56 14.43 -4.57
C ALA A 192 -13.79 15.26 -5.62
N ALA A 193 -14.23 16.50 -5.87
CA ALA A 193 -13.55 17.41 -6.80
C ALA A 193 -12.15 17.78 -6.31
N GLU A 194 -12.01 18.12 -5.03
CA GLU A 194 -10.71 18.46 -4.43
C GLU A 194 -9.74 17.26 -4.47
N THR A 195 -10.22 16.07 -4.12
CA THR A 195 -9.39 14.86 -4.17
C THR A 195 -8.95 14.51 -5.58
N VAL A 196 -9.83 14.63 -6.58
CA VAL A 196 -9.45 14.43 -7.99
C VAL A 196 -8.43 15.49 -8.44
N LEU A 197 -8.63 16.75 -8.06
CA LEU A 197 -7.69 17.84 -8.39
C LEU A 197 -6.28 17.54 -7.85
N VAL A 198 -6.18 17.14 -6.59
CA VAL A 198 -4.91 16.78 -5.95
C VAL A 198 -4.27 15.58 -6.66
N LEU A 199 -5.04 14.55 -7.00
CA LEU A 199 -4.52 13.38 -7.71
C LEU A 199 -3.99 13.72 -9.10
N VAL A 200 -4.70 14.54 -9.87
CA VAL A 200 -4.24 14.99 -11.18
C VAL A 200 -2.94 15.79 -11.05
N LEU A 201 -2.87 16.69 -10.07
CA LEU A 201 -1.67 17.49 -9.82
C LEU A 201 -0.46 16.62 -9.44
N MET A 202 -0.66 15.59 -8.61
CA MET A 202 0.40 14.62 -8.27
C MET A 202 0.90 13.86 -9.50
N VAL A 203 -0.01 13.37 -10.36
CA VAL A 203 0.37 12.65 -11.59
C VAL A 203 1.12 13.56 -12.56
N VAL A 204 0.71 14.82 -12.70
CA VAL A 204 1.39 15.80 -13.56
C VAL A 204 2.80 16.08 -13.05
N ILE A 205 2.99 16.29 -11.75
CA ILE A 205 4.30 16.52 -11.14
C ILE A 205 5.19 15.28 -11.29
N ALA A 206 4.67 14.09 -10.99
CA ALA A 206 5.40 12.84 -11.15
C ALA A 206 5.85 12.62 -12.60
N GLY A 207 4.96 12.85 -13.57
CA GLY A 207 5.27 12.78 -14.99
C GLY A 207 6.30 13.83 -15.43
N TRP A 208 6.26 15.03 -14.86
CA TRP A 208 7.23 16.08 -15.14
C TRP A 208 8.62 15.75 -14.61
N ILE A 209 8.72 15.24 -13.37
CA ILE A 209 9.97 14.77 -12.77
C ILE A 209 10.55 13.62 -13.60
N TRP A 210 9.71 12.64 -13.97
CA TRP A 210 10.12 11.50 -14.78
C TRP A 210 10.70 11.94 -16.14
N ARG A 211 10.01 12.83 -16.85
CA ARG A 211 10.50 13.39 -18.12
C ARG A 211 11.86 14.06 -17.95
N ARG A 212 12.04 14.83 -16.87
CA ARG A 212 13.28 15.54 -16.59
C ARG A 212 14.45 14.58 -16.36
N TRP A 213 14.22 13.44 -15.71
CA TRP A 213 15.23 12.39 -15.54
C TRP A 213 15.58 11.71 -16.86
N CYS A 214 14.60 11.42 -17.73
CA CYS A 214 14.87 10.81 -19.03
C CYS A 214 15.61 11.73 -20.01
N THR A 215 15.48 13.06 -19.90
CA THR A 215 16.12 14.02 -20.83
C THR A 215 17.56 14.40 -20.49
N LYS A 216 18.10 14.04 -19.32
CA LYS A 216 19.44 14.42 -18.87
C LYS A 216 20.28 13.21 -18.47
N SER A 217 20.57 12.33 -19.42
CA SER A 217 21.68 11.37 -19.29
C SER A 217 22.93 11.96 -19.94
N GLU A 218 23.54 12.93 -19.25
CA GLU A 218 24.90 13.36 -19.60
C GLU A 218 25.85 12.22 -19.18
N PRO A 219 26.68 11.68 -20.08
CA PRO A 219 27.54 10.53 -19.78
C PRO A 219 28.46 10.84 -18.60
N TYR A 220 28.55 9.89 -17.65
CA TYR A 220 29.54 9.97 -16.58
C TYR A 220 30.94 9.83 -17.19
N GLU A 221 31.67 10.94 -17.31
CA GLU A 221 33.11 10.90 -17.60
C GLU A 221 33.82 10.70 -16.25
N PRO A 222 34.40 9.51 -15.98
CA PRO A 222 35.16 9.28 -14.76
C PRO A 222 36.32 10.27 -14.72
N ASN A 223 36.45 10.99 -13.60
CA ASN A 223 37.51 11.97 -13.38
C ASN A 223 38.81 11.25 -13.01
N ASP A 224 39.18 10.28 -13.85
CA ASP A 224 40.40 9.47 -13.76
C ASP A 224 41.44 10.04 -14.72
N LYS A 225 41.39 11.34 -15.05
CA LYS A 225 42.55 11.98 -15.67
C LYS A 225 43.64 11.88 -14.61
N PRO A 226 44.70 11.05 -14.80
CA PRO A 226 45.85 11.14 -13.93
C PRO A 226 46.23 12.60 -13.94
N ILE A 227 46.39 13.18 -12.76
CA ILE A 227 47.09 14.45 -12.60
C ILE A 227 48.41 14.16 -13.30
N ALA A 228 48.51 14.61 -14.56
CA ALA A 228 49.73 14.53 -15.31
C ALA A 228 50.68 15.31 -14.43
N ASN A 229 51.55 14.56 -13.75
CA ASN A 229 52.70 15.11 -13.06
C ASN A 229 53.24 16.14 -14.02
N SER A 230 53.15 17.40 -13.63
CA SER A 230 54.03 18.44 -14.12
C SER A 230 55.44 17.94 -13.80
N GLN A 231 55.97 17.12 -14.71
CA GLN A 231 57.38 16.94 -14.94
C GLN A 231 57.95 18.37 -14.97
N ASN A 232 58.87 18.67 -14.05
CA ASN A 232 60.28 18.60 -14.38
C ASN A 232 60.53 19.24 -15.75
N GLU A 233 60.64 20.56 -15.77
CA GLU A 233 61.79 21.30 -16.32
C GLU A 233 61.78 22.74 -15.78
#